data_AF-A0A6N6WGQ1-F1
#
_entry.id   AF-A0A6N6WGQ1-F1
#
_cell.length_a   1.000
_cell.length_b   1.000
_cell.length_c   1.000
_cell.angle_alpha   90.00
_cell.angle_beta   90.00
_cell.angle_gamma   90.00
#
_symmetry.space_group_name_H-M   'P 1'
#
loop_
_entity.id
_entity.type
_entity.pdbx_description
1 polymer ?
#
loop_
_entity_poly.entity_id
_entity_poly.type
_entity_poly.pdbx_seq_one_letter_code
_entity_poly.pdbx_strand_id
1 'polypeptide(L)'
;MNNLIEIVSIAAAALAVSFGAIGPALAEGRAVAAAMDAIARQPDSAGTVSRTLFVGLAMIETMAIYCLVIALLLLFANPFVK
;
A
#
# COMPACT_ATOMS: atom_id res chain seq x y z
N MET A 1 4.70 12.02 -30.56
CA MET A 1 3.69 11.19 -29.86
C MET A 1 4.28 10.55 -28.61
N ASN A 2 5.49 9.97 -28.68
CA ASN A 2 6.17 9.33 -27.55
C ASN A 2 6.34 10.26 -26.32
N ASN A 3 6.81 11.50 -26.49
CA ASN A 3 7.00 12.42 -25.35
C ASN A 3 5.71 12.69 -24.54
N LEU A 4 4.54 12.74 -25.20
CA LEU A 4 3.28 12.96 -24.48
C LEU A 4 2.89 11.72 -23.67
N ILE A 5 3.05 10.52 -24.25
CA ILE A 5 2.76 9.25 -23.58
C ILE A 5 3.70 9.06 -22.39
N GLU A 6 4.98 9.41 -22.53
CA GLU A 6 5.96 9.36 -21.44
C GLU A 6 5.58 10.28 -20.28
N ILE A 7 5.25 11.55 -20.56
CA ILE A 7 4.83 12.52 -19.54
C ILE A 7 3.57 12.04 -18.82
N VAL A 8 2.57 11.56 -19.55
CA VAL A 8 1.33 11.03 -18.97
C VAL A 8 1.60 9.78 -18.13
N SER A 9 2.50 8.90 -18.57
CA SER A 9 2.85 7.67 -17.84
C SER A 9 3.53 7.98 -16.51
N ILE A 10 4.45 8.96 -16.49
CA ILE A 10 5.11 9.44 -15.26
C ILE A 10 4.07 10.04 -14.29
N ALA A 11 3.19 10.91 -14.80
CA ALA A 11 2.15 11.53 -13.99
C ALA A 11 1.17 10.49 -13.42
N ALA A 12 0.72 9.55 -14.26
CA ALA A 12 -0.18 8.47 -13.86
C ALA A 12 0.45 7.57 -12.79
N ALA A 13 1.74 7.22 -12.92
CA ALA A 13 2.45 6.44 -11.92
C ALA A 13 2.56 7.17 -10.57
N ALA A 14 2.91 8.45 -10.58
CA ALA A 14 2.99 9.26 -9.36
C ALA A 14 1.62 9.35 -8.66
N LEU A 15 0.54 9.58 -9.42
CA LEU A 15 -0.81 9.64 -8.90
C LEU A 15 -1.27 8.28 -8.35
N ALA A 16 -1.03 7.19 -9.08
CA ALA A 16 -1.42 5.84 -8.67
C ALA A 16 -0.85 5.47 -7.29
N VAL A 17 0.44 5.71 -7.07
CA VAL A 17 1.08 5.42 -5.78
C VAL A 17 0.60 6.38 -4.69
N SER A 18 0.51 7.68 -4.99
CA SER A 18 0.10 8.70 -4.02
C SER A 18 -1.30 8.44 -3.47
N PHE A 19 -2.27 8.16 -4.34
CA PHE A 19 -3.64 7.85 -3.92
C PHE A 19 -3.77 6.42 -3.39
N GLY A 20 -3.02 5.47 -3.96
CA GLY A 20 -3.00 4.08 -3.53
C GLY A 20 -2.50 3.88 -2.10
N ALA A 21 -1.64 4.76 -1.60
CA ALA A 21 -1.10 4.69 -0.24
C ALA A 21 -2.04 5.25 0.85
N ILE A 22 -2.98 6.14 0.51
CA ILE A 22 -3.81 6.84 1.51
C ILE A 22 -4.72 5.87 2.27
N GLY A 23 -5.40 4.98 1.54
CA GLY A 23 -6.32 3.99 2.13
C GLY A 23 -5.61 3.04 3.09
N PRO A 24 -4.55 2.35 2.64
CA PRO A 24 -3.71 1.50 3.48
C PRO A 24 -3.18 2.24 4.71
N ALA A 25 -2.56 3.43 4.55
CA ALA A 25 -2.03 4.18 5.69
C ALA A 25 -3.07 4.47 6.78
N LEU A 26 -4.30 4.84 6.40
CA LEU A 26 -5.38 5.08 7.35
C LEU A 26 -5.89 3.78 8.00
N ALA A 27 -5.99 2.69 7.23
CA ALA A 27 -6.47 1.40 7.73
C ALA A 27 -5.44 0.74 8.67
N GLU A 28 -4.16 0.76 8.30
CA GLU A 28 -3.07 0.23 9.11
C GLU A 28 -2.92 1.01 10.42
N GLY A 29 -2.95 2.34 10.38
CA GLY A 29 -2.88 3.16 11.58
C GLY A 29 -4.00 2.83 12.59
N ARG A 30 -5.22 2.62 12.08
CA ARG A 30 -6.37 2.20 12.91
C ARG A 30 -6.20 0.78 13.45
N ALA A 31 -5.74 -0.16 12.64
CA ALA A 31 -5.52 -1.56 13.05
C ALA A 31 -4.44 -1.66 14.13
N VAL A 32 -3.34 -0.93 13.98
CA VAL A 32 -2.25 -0.87 14.96
C VAL A 32 -2.73 -0.25 16.26
N ALA A 33 -3.44 0.88 16.22
CA ALA A 33 -3.99 1.51 17.42
C ALA A 33 -4.92 0.55 18.20
N ALA A 34 -5.84 -0.13 17.50
CA ALA A 34 -6.73 -1.11 18.12
C ALA A 34 -5.98 -2.31 18.70
N ALA A 35 -4.91 -2.77 18.05
CA ALA A 35 -4.06 -3.83 18.57
C ALA A 35 -3.30 -3.39 19.83
N MET A 36 -2.80 -2.16 19.88
CA MET A 36 -2.14 -1.62 21.08
C MET A 36 -3.10 -1.53 22.26
N ASP A 37 -4.34 -1.07 22.04
CA ASP A 37 -5.37 -1.05 23.08
C ASP A 37 -5.71 -2.45 23.59
N ALA A 38 -5.79 -3.44 22.69
CA ALA A 38 -6.05 -4.83 23.08
C ALA A 38 -4.89 -5.41 23.91
N ILE A 39 -3.64 -5.15 23.52
CA ILE A 39 -2.44 -5.58 24.23
C ILE A 39 -2.33 -4.90 25.60
N ALA A 40 -2.63 -3.61 25.69
CA ALA A 40 -2.62 -2.88 26.95
C ALA A 40 -3.65 -3.45 27.95
N ARG A 41 -4.81 -3.90 27.46
CA ARG A 41 -5.85 -4.54 28.30
C ARG A 41 -5.48 -5.97 28.69
N GLN A 42 -4.83 -6.73 27.80
CA GLN A 42 -4.43 -8.10 28.06
C GLN A 42 -3.01 -8.40 27.54
N PRO A 43 -1.97 -8.11 28.35
CA PRO A 43 -0.58 -8.27 27.96
C PRO A 43 -0.21 -9.71 27.58
N ASP A 44 -0.81 -10.71 28.24
CA ASP A 44 -0.56 -12.13 27.97
C ASP A 44 -0.94 -12.55 26.54
N SER A 45 -1.83 -11.80 25.89
CA SER A 45 -2.30 -12.07 24.54
C SER A 45 -1.46 -11.41 23.44
N ALA A 46 -0.40 -10.68 23.80
CA ALA A 46 0.40 -9.87 22.88
C ALA A 46 0.89 -10.65 21.65
N GLY A 47 1.43 -11.85 21.86
CA GLY A 47 1.93 -12.67 20.75
C GLY A 47 0.84 -13.04 19.73
N THR A 48 -0.35 -13.43 20.19
CA THR A 48 -1.48 -13.80 19.33
C THR A 48 -2.06 -12.59 18.61
N VAL A 49 -2.18 -11.45 19.31
CA VAL A 49 -2.68 -10.20 18.73
C VAL A 49 -1.72 -9.70 17.65
N SER A 50 -0.42 -9.63 17.93
CA SER A 50 0.58 -9.19 16.95
C SER A 50 0.62 -10.10 15.71
N ARG A 51 0.50 -11.43 15.88
CA ARG A 51 0.49 -12.36 14.74
C ARG A 51 -0.72 -12.14 13.83
N THR A 52 -1.91 -11.97 14.42
CA THR A 52 -3.12 -11.67 13.66
C THR A 52 -3.05 -10.28 13.00
N LEU A 53 -2.52 -9.29 13.73
CA LEU A 53 -2.30 -7.94 13.22
C LEU A 53 -1.43 -7.96 11.97
N PHE A 54 -0.25 -8.60 12.00
CA PHE A 54 0.65 -8.62 10.83
C PHE A 54 0.04 -9.30 9.61
N VAL A 55 -0.76 -10.36 9.79
CA VAL A 55 -1.52 -10.96 8.69
C VAL A 55 -2.52 -9.95 8.13
N GLY A 56 -3.26 -9.24 8.99
CA GLY A 56 -4.20 -8.20 8.58
C GLY A 56 -3.52 -7.03 7.85
N LEU A 57 -2.41 -6.51 8.38
CA LEU A 57 -1.62 -5.45 7.77
C LEU A 57 -1.09 -5.88 6.40
N ALA A 58 -0.55 -7.10 6.28
CA ALA A 58 -0.10 -7.62 4.99
C ALA A 58 -1.22 -7.64 3.95
N MET A 59 -2.45 -8.01 4.34
CA MET A 59 -3.61 -7.97 3.45
C MET A 59 -3.99 -6.54 3.04
N ILE A 60 -3.93 -5.59 3.98
CA ILE A 60 -4.21 -4.17 3.71
C ILE A 60 -3.18 -3.60 2.74
N GLU A 61 -1.89 -3.89 2.98
CA GLU A 61 -0.78 -3.36 2.20
C GLU A 61 -0.78 -3.86 0.74
N THR A 62 -1.41 -5.00 0.44
CA THR A 62 -1.52 -5.50 -0.94
C THR A 62 -2.14 -4.48 -1.90
N MET A 63 -3.04 -3.62 -1.41
CA MET A 63 -3.65 -2.56 -2.22
C MET A 63 -2.63 -1.52 -2.66
N ALA A 64 -1.76 -1.05 -1.75
CA ALA A 64 -0.67 -0.14 -2.07
C ALA A 64 0.34 -0.80 -3.01
N ILE A 65 0.65 -2.08 -2.78
CA ILE A 65 1.57 -2.85 -3.64
C ILE A 65 1.02 -2.97 -5.06
N TYR A 66 -0.29 -3.18 -5.27
CA TYR A 66 -0.84 -3.21 -6.63
C TYR A 66 -0.68 -1.88 -7.36
N CYS A 67 -0.90 -0.75 -6.67
CA CYS A 67 -0.64 0.59 -7.23
C CYS A 67 0.84 0.78 -7.57
N LEU A 68 1.74 0.33 -6.69
CA LEU A 68 3.18 0.36 -6.93
C LEU A 68 3.57 -0.48 -8.16
N VAL A 69 3.04 -1.70 -8.28
CA VAL A 69 3.30 -2.58 -9.42
C VAL A 69 2.84 -1.93 -10.72
N ILE A 70 1.65 -1.34 -10.76
CA ILE A 70 1.15 -0.61 -11.95
C ILE A 70 2.10 0.55 -12.30
N ALA A 71 2.53 1.33 -11.30
CA ALA A 71 3.46 2.43 -11.51
C ALA A 71 4.81 1.95 -12.08
N LEU A 72 5.37 0.87 -11.53
CA LEU A 72 6.60 0.28 -12.04
C LEU A 72 6.45 -0.23 -13.49
N LEU A 73 5.31 -0.84 -13.83
CA LEU A 73 5.04 -1.26 -15.20
C LEU A 73 4.96 -0.06 -16.16
N LEU A 74 4.33 1.05 -15.75
CA LEU A 74 4.25 2.26 -16.57
C LEU A 74 5.62 2.95 -16.79
N LEU A 75 6.54 2.82 -15.83
CA LEU A 75 7.87 3.43 -15.91
C LEU A 75 8.89 2.55 -16.65
N PHE A 76 8.86 1.24 -16.43
CA PHE A 76 9.94 0.34 -16.84
C PHE A 76 9.53 -0.71 -17.88
N ALA A 77 8.23 -0.95 -18.06
CA ALA A 77 7.70 -1.97 -18.97
C ALA A 77 6.50 -1.44 -19.77
N ASN A 78 6.56 -0.16 -20.18
CA ASN A 78 5.44 0.50 -20.83
C ASN A 78 5.22 -0.06 -22.24
N PRO A 79 4.05 -0.68 -22.53
CA PRO A 79 3.82 -1.30 -23.84
C PRO A 79 3.64 -0.29 -24.98
N PHE A 80 3.44 1.00 -24.65
CA PHE A 80 3.17 2.07 -25.61
C PHE A 80 4.39 2.95 -25.91
N VAL A 81 5.45 2.82 -25.12
CA VAL A 81 6.72 3.52 -25.30
C VAL A 81 7.75 2.47 -25.71
N LYS A 82 7.88 2.26 -27.03
CA LYS A 82 8.97 1.48 -27.64
C LYS A 82 10.06 2.41 -28.14
#